data_AF-A0A5C3MNH5-F1
#
_entry.id   AF-A0A5C3MNH5-F1
#
_cell.length_a   1.000
_cell.length_b   1.000
_cell.length_c   1.000
_cell.angle_alpha   90.00
_cell.angle_beta   90.00
_cell.angle_gamma   90.00
#
_symmetry.space_group_name_H-M   'P 1'
#
loop_
_entity.id
_entity.type
_entity.pdbx_description
1 polymer ?
#
loop_
_entity_poly.entity_id
_entity_poly.type
_entity_poly.pdbx_seq_one_letter_code
_entity_poly.pdbx_strand_id
1 'polypeptide(L)'
;MVWSSAQPHSVDDMVGKAFGEKKGELKAVWARDTLGLSEHQYRMSTPNSPEPVPSCPSTSTPRAEAHSALTTVLLDDSPLKAHLQPYNHVCIKEYDSPLRRSDLDILEAQRAKQRQEELDADPDTSAEGKVYDQTLLAIIGILDETRVQSNVAGWIRGGGLWGPKRDEIKTYQAQDREVPAALTSESSESMWFEDEETVRYWAGKGREALERLGIPVEDGIEG
;
A
#
# COMPACT_ATOMS: atom_id res chain seq x y z
N MET A 1 -6.61 -8.55 6.88
CA MET A 1 -5.71 -9.67 7.25
C MET A 1 -4.29 -9.15 7.19
N VAL A 2 -3.38 -9.63 8.04
CA VAL A 2 -1.96 -9.27 7.95
C VAL A 2 -1.18 -10.52 7.57
N TRP A 3 -0.28 -10.39 6.61
CA TRP A 3 0.58 -11.48 6.18
C TRP A 3 2.01 -10.98 6.05
N SER A 4 2.92 -11.55 6.83
CA SER A 4 4.31 -11.13 6.90
C SER A 4 5.27 -12.33 6.81
N SER A 5 6.42 -12.12 6.17
CA SER A 5 7.53 -13.07 6.12
C SER A 5 8.43 -13.02 7.36
N ALA A 6 8.16 -12.10 8.29
CA ALA A 6 8.89 -11.91 9.55
C ALA A 6 8.52 -12.96 10.61
N GLN A 7 9.39 -13.10 11.62
CA GLN A 7 9.17 -14.03 12.72
C GLN A 7 7.94 -13.61 13.57
N PRO A 8 7.24 -14.57 14.21
CA PRO A 8 6.00 -14.30 14.94
C PRO A 8 6.11 -13.18 15.98
N HIS A 9 7.21 -13.12 16.75
CA HIS A 9 7.40 -12.07 17.76
C HIS A 9 7.48 -10.67 17.15
N SER A 10 8.12 -10.52 15.99
CA SER A 10 8.23 -9.24 15.29
C SER A 10 6.88 -8.84 14.70
N VAL A 11 6.14 -9.80 14.14
CA VAL A 11 4.78 -9.55 13.63
C VAL A 11 3.85 -9.15 14.76
N ASP A 12 3.95 -9.79 15.92
CA ASP A 12 3.12 -9.47 17.09
C ASP A 12 3.34 -8.05 17.59
N ASP A 13 4.61 -7.62 17.70
CA ASP A 13 5.01 -6.24 18.06
C ASP A 13 4.53 -5.21 17.00
N MET A 14 4.80 -5.47 15.72
CA MET A 14 4.37 -4.57 14.63
C MET A 14 2.85 -4.42 14.57
N VAL A 15 2.10 -5.52 14.64
CA VAL A 15 0.64 -5.50 14.63
C VAL A 15 0.10 -4.83 15.89
N GLY A 16 0.73 -5.06 17.05
CA GLY A 16 0.38 -4.39 18.30
C GLY A 16 0.50 -2.87 18.19
N LYS A 17 1.62 -2.37 17.65
CA LYS A 17 1.85 -0.93 17.45
C LYS A 17 0.95 -0.33 16.37
N ALA A 18 0.79 -1.00 15.24
CA ALA A 18 0.04 -0.46 14.10
C ALA A 18 -1.49 -0.46 14.31
N PHE A 19 -2.05 -1.48 14.96
CA PHE A 19 -3.50 -1.62 15.09
C PHE A 19 -4.02 -1.36 16.51
N GLY A 20 -3.16 -1.36 17.54
CA GLY A 20 -3.55 -1.11 18.93
C GLY A 20 -4.75 -1.97 19.37
N GLU A 21 -5.77 -1.30 19.90
CA GLU A 21 -7.02 -1.95 20.36
C GLU A 21 -7.79 -2.65 19.22
N LYS A 22 -7.63 -2.18 17.97
CA LYS A 22 -8.30 -2.75 16.79
C LYS A 22 -7.65 -4.02 16.26
N LYS A 23 -6.54 -4.49 16.85
CA LYS A 23 -5.89 -5.76 16.48
C LYS A 23 -6.88 -6.93 16.50
N GLY A 24 -7.84 -6.94 17.42
CA GLY A 24 -8.88 -7.97 17.53
C GLY A 24 -9.88 -8.01 16.36
N GLU A 25 -9.93 -6.96 15.54
CA GLU A 25 -10.80 -6.90 14.36
C GLU A 25 -10.18 -7.62 13.14
N LEU A 26 -8.86 -7.91 13.19
CA LEU A 26 -8.17 -8.64 12.14
C LEU A 26 -8.67 -10.08 12.07
N LYS A 27 -9.24 -10.46 10.92
CA LYS A 27 -9.71 -11.85 10.66
C LYS A 27 -8.60 -12.89 10.74
N ALA A 28 -7.37 -12.51 10.40
CA ALA A 28 -6.21 -13.37 10.43
C ALA A 28 -4.90 -12.56 10.44
N VAL A 29 -3.90 -13.12 11.11
CA VAL A 29 -2.51 -12.66 11.14
C VAL A 29 -1.62 -13.87 10.88
N TRP A 30 -0.84 -13.81 9.80
CA TRP A 30 0.08 -14.86 9.37
C TRP A 30 1.51 -14.35 9.45
N ALA A 31 2.35 -15.09 10.16
CA ALA A 31 3.79 -14.85 10.26
C ALA A 31 4.58 -15.97 9.57
N ARG A 32 5.92 -15.90 9.63
CA ARG A 32 6.83 -16.83 8.94
C ARG A 32 6.57 -18.31 9.23
N ASP A 33 6.13 -18.64 10.43
CA ASP A 33 5.79 -20.00 10.88
C ASP A 33 4.57 -20.59 10.16
N THR A 34 3.70 -19.75 9.61
CA THR A 34 2.49 -20.16 8.89
C THR A 34 2.72 -20.38 7.38
N LEU A 35 3.93 -20.13 6.86
CA LEU A 35 4.24 -20.22 5.42
C LEU A 35 4.63 -21.62 4.95
N GLY A 36 4.46 -22.65 5.79
CA GLY A 36 4.84 -24.02 5.43
C GLY A 36 6.34 -24.23 5.18
N LEU A 37 7.20 -23.40 5.79
CA LEU A 37 8.65 -23.48 5.60
C LEU A 37 9.24 -24.72 6.26
N SER A 38 10.23 -25.33 5.61
CA SER A 38 11.13 -26.27 6.28
C SER A 38 11.94 -25.56 7.38
N GLU A 39 12.47 -26.30 8.35
CA GLU A 39 13.29 -25.75 9.44
C GLU A 39 14.54 -25.00 8.94
N HIS A 40 15.05 -25.39 7.77
CA HIS A 40 16.17 -24.74 7.10
C HIS A 40 15.74 -23.41 6.45
N GLN A 41 14.62 -23.40 5.71
CA GLN A 41 14.06 -22.17 5.13
C GLN A 41 13.58 -21.18 6.20
N TYR A 42 13.07 -21.68 7.32
CA TYR A 42 12.63 -20.84 8.43
C TYR A 42 13.79 -20.01 9.01
N ARG A 43 14.99 -20.61 9.08
CA ARG A 43 16.22 -19.97 9.60
C ARG A 43 16.97 -19.09 8.60
N MET A 44 16.72 -19.25 7.30
CA MET A 44 17.34 -18.41 6.27
C MET A 44 16.44 -17.22 5.91
N SER A 45 16.99 -16.01 5.85
CA SER A 45 16.33 -14.88 5.19
C SER A 45 16.37 -15.07 3.68
N THR A 46 15.54 -15.94 3.12
CA THR A 46 15.41 -16.09 1.67
C THR A 46 14.42 -15.06 1.10
N PRO A 47 14.78 -14.33 0.04
CA PRO A 47 13.86 -13.46 -0.70
C PRO A 47 12.79 -14.24 -1.47
N ASN A 48 13.02 -15.53 -1.73
CA ASN A 48 12.04 -16.40 -2.37
C ASN A 48 11.08 -16.92 -1.29
N SER A 49 9.96 -16.23 -1.10
CA SER A 49 8.85 -16.76 -0.30
C SER A 49 8.30 -18.00 -1.00
N PRO A 50 8.31 -19.19 -0.38
CA PRO A 50 7.52 -20.29 -0.88
C PRO A 50 6.03 -19.95 -0.73
N GLU A 51 5.29 -20.34 -1.76
CA GLU A 51 3.86 -20.07 -1.88
C GLU A 51 3.04 -20.78 -0.80
N PRO A 52 2.00 -20.14 -0.29
CA PRO A 52 0.87 -20.86 0.28
C PRO A 52 -0.29 -20.83 -0.71
N VAL A 53 -0.66 -22.02 -1.19
CA VAL A 53 -2.08 -22.32 -1.36
C VAL A 53 -2.74 -22.10 0.01
N PRO A 54 -3.81 -21.29 0.14
CA PRO A 54 -4.55 -21.25 1.38
C PRO A 54 -5.29 -22.59 1.52
N SER A 55 -4.64 -23.60 2.08
CA SER A 55 -5.34 -24.71 2.71
C SER A 55 -5.92 -24.16 4.01
N CYS A 56 -7.07 -23.49 3.84
CA CYS A 56 -7.94 -23.08 4.94
C CYS A 56 -8.17 -24.34 5.80
N PRO A 57 -7.70 -24.41 7.07
CA PRO A 57 -8.06 -25.53 7.92
C PRO A 57 -9.58 -25.45 8.10
N SER A 58 -10.27 -26.42 7.52
CA SER A 58 -11.73 -26.61 7.59
C SER A 58 -12.19 -26.63 9.04
N THR A 59 -12.37 -25.46 9.62
CA THR A 59 -13.04 -25.26 10.90
C THR A 59 -14.44 -24.83 10.54
N SER A 60 -15.35 -25.79 10.71
CA SER A 60 -16.79 -25.68 10.56
C SER A 60 -17.32 -24.41 11.22
N THR A 61 -17.42 -23.33 10.44
CA THR A 61 -18.08 -22.08 10.79
C THR A 61 -19.02 -21.72 9.64
N PRO A 62 -20.31 -21.42 9.92
CA PRO A 62 -21.28 -21.20 8.87
C PRO A 62 -21.03 -19.83 8.23
N ARG A 63 -20.87 -19.84 6.90
CA ARG A 63 -20.67 -18.68 6.01
C ARG A 63 -19.29 -18.00 6.16
N ALA A 64 -18.23 -18.73 5.86
CA ALA A 64 -16.99 -18.08 5.40
C ALA A 64 -17.34 -17.25 4.15
N GLU A 65 -17.10 -15.94 4.20
CA GLU A 65 -17.17 -15.09 3.02
C GLU A 65 -16.21 -15.68 1.98
N ALA A 66 -16.76 -16.15 0.86
CA ALA A 66 -15.95 -16.80 -0.17
C ALA A 66 -15.12 -15.74 -0.88
N HIS A 67 -13.85 -15.60 -0.47
CA HIS A 67 -12.89 -14.74 -1.15
C HIS A 67 -12.40 -15.40 -2.44
N SER A 68 -12.22 -14.62 -3.50
CA SER A 68 -11.70 -15.06 -4.79
C SER A 68 -10.78 -14.00 -5.39
N ALA A 69 -10.13 -14.31 -6.51
CA ALA A 69 -9.37 -13.31 -7.27
C ALA A 69 -10.23 -12.10 -7.73
N LEU A 70 -11.57 -12.19 -7.72
CA LEU A 70 -12.42 -11.06 -8.07
C LEU A 70 -12.56 -10.04 -6.94
N THR A 71 -12.34 -10.46 -5.69
CA THR A 71 -12.71 -9.72 -4.47
C THR A 71 -11.54 -9.51 -3.51
N THR A 72 -10.34 -9.94 -3.87
CA THR A 72 -9.16 -9.94 -3.00
C THR A 72 -8.07 -9.07 -3.59
N VAL A 73 -7.46 -8.22 -2.77
CA VAL A 73 -6.29 -7.42 -3.14
C VAL A 73 -5.16 -7.71 -2.15
N LEU A 74 -3.96 -7.90 -2.69
CA LEU A 74 -2.70 -7.92 -1.97
C LEU A 74 -2.08 -6.53 -2.03
N LEU A 75 -1.75 -5.95 -0.88
CA LEU A 75 -1.00 -4.71 -0.77
C LEU A 75 0.41 -5.08 -0.29
N ASP A 76 1.41 -4.87 -1.14
CA ASP A 76 2.79 -5.26 -0.84
C ASP A 76 3.78 -4.42 -1.66
N ASP A 77 4.97 -4.18 -1.14
CA ASP A 77 6.02 -3.39 -1.77
C ASP A 77 6.85 -4.17 -2.82
N SER A 78 6.73 -5.49 -2.83
CA SER A 78 7.53 -6.36 -3.68
C SER A 78 6.71 -6.88 -4.86
N PRO A 79 7.09 -6.55 -6.11
CA PRO A 79 6.41 -7.07 -7.30
C PRO A 79 6.55 -8.59 -7.43
N LEU A 80 7.59 -9.18 -6.84
CA LEU A 80 7.85 -10.62 -6.91
C LEU A 80 6.88 -11.44 -6.06
N LYS A 81 6.31 -10.88 -4.98
CA LYS A 81 5.39 -11.59 -4.09
C LYS A 81 4.03 -11.87 -4.73
N ALA A 82 3.70 -11.17 -5.81
CA ALA A 82 2.43 -11.32 -6.52
C ALA A 82 2.56 -12.00 -7.89
N HIS A 83 3.72 -12.60 -8.22
CA HIS A 83 4.00 -13.10 -9.56
C HIS A 83 2.90 -14.03 -10.14
N LEU A 84 2.28 -14.86 -9.30
CA LEU A 84 1.19 -15.74 -9.73
C LEU A 84 -0.15 -15.05 -9.96
N GLN A 85 -0.40 -13.91 -9.33
CA GLN A 85 -1.66 -13.16 -9.40
C GLN A 85 -1.37 -11.65 -9.51
N PRO A 86 -0.70 -11.20 -10.60
CA PRO A 86 -0.21 -9.82 -10.71
C PRO A 86 -1.36 -8.80 -10.70
N TYR A 87 -2.54 -9.19 -11.19
CA TYR A 87 -3.71 -8.33 -11.21
C TYR A 87 -4.47 -8.28 -9.89
N ASN A 88 -4.07 -9.06 -8.88
CA ASN A 88 -4.59 -8.95 -7.53
C ASN A 88 -3.66 -8.16 -6.61
N HIS A 89 -2.63 -7.52 -7.14
CA HIS A 89 -1.62 -6.81 -6.38
C HIS A 89 -1.64 -5.32 -6.65
N VAL A 90 -1.62 -4.55 -5.57
CA VAL A 90 -1.30 -3.13 -5.58
C VAL A 90 0.11 -3.02 -5.03
N CYS A 91 1.08 -2.94 -5.95
CA CYS A 91 2.46 -2.65 -5.60
C CYS A 91 2.55 -1.24 -5.05
N ILE A 92 3.24 -1.05 -3.93
CA ILE A 92 3.40 0.26 -3.29
C ILE A 92 4.86 0.64 -3.14
N LYS A 93 5.09 1.95 -3.04
CA LYS A 93 6.41 2.48 -2.73
C LYS A 93 6.84 2.03 -1.33
N GLU A 94 8.08 1.59 -1.20
CA GLU A 94 8.68 1.29 0.10
C GLU A 94 8.80 2.56 0.94
N TYR A 95 8.41 2.47 2.21
CA TYR A 95 8.62 3.54 3.18
C TYR A 95 10.00 3.39 3.85
N ASP A 96 11.00 3.97 3.20
CA ASP A 96 12.40 3.82 3.58
C ASP A 96 12.91 4.87 4.58
N SER A 97 14.17 4.74 4.99
CA SER A 97 14.81 5.68 5.93
C SER A 97 14.89 7.13 5.40
N PRO A 98 15.25 7.37 4.12
CA PRO A 98 15.13 8.69 3.50
C PRO A 98 13.74 9.32 3.60
N LEU A 99 12.68 8.58 3.26
CA LEU A 99 11.31 9.07 3.28
C LEU A 99 10.87 9.40 4.71
N ARG A 100 11.18 8.51 5.66
CA ARG A 100 10.95 8.76 7.09
C ARG A 100 11.66 10.02 7.58
N ARG A 101 12.91 10.25 7.15
CA ARG A 101 13.66 11.45 7.54
C ARG A 101 13.00 12.71 6.99
N SER A 102 12.58 12.69 5.73
CA SER A 102 11.86 13.81 5.11
C SER A 102 10.61 14.17 5.90
N ASP A 103 9.83 13.15 6.31
CA ASP A 103 8.62 13.40 7.07
C ASP A 103 8.89 13.90 8.50
N LEU A 104 9.96 13.42 9.15
CA LEU A 104 10.40 13.97 10.44
C LEU A 104 10.82 15.44 10.34
N ASP A 105 11.49 15.84 9.26
CA ASP A 105 11.85 17.24 9.03
C ASP A 105 10.58 18.13 8.92
N ILE A 106 9.51 17.61 8.32
CA ILE A 106 8.22 18.30 8.22
C ILE A 106 7.61 18.46 9.62
N LEU A 107 7.59 17.39 10.41
CA LEU A 107 7.05 17.39 11.77
C LEU A 107 7.81 18.38 12.67
N GLU A 108 9.13 18.40 12.60
CA GLU A 108 9.96 19.36 13.35
C GLU A 108 9.68 20.81 12.94
N ALA A 109 9.56 21.08 11.64
CA ALA A 109 9.24 22.41 11.13
C ALA A 109 7.84 22.87 11.57
N GLN A 110 6.85 21.99 11.58
CA GLN A 110 5.50 22.28 12.07
C GLN A 110 5.50 22.58 13.57
N ARG A 111 6.20 21.79 14.39
CA ARG A 111 6.36 22.04 15.83
C ARG A 111 7.08 23.35 16.12
N ALA A 112 8.10 23.69 15.32
CA ALA A 112 8.80 24.98 15.43
C ALA A 112 7.88 26.15 15.08
N LYS A 113 7.09 26.02 14.00
CA LYS A 113 6.11 27.03 13.60
C LYS A 113 5.03 27.23 14.65
N GLN A 114 4.45 26.15 15.19
CA GLN A 114 3.47 26.22 16.28
C GLN A 114 4.02 26.96 17.51
N ARG A 115 5.26 26.64 17.94
CA ARG A 115 5.92 27.35 19.04
C ARG A 115 6.14 28.84 18.75
N GLN A 116 6.46 29.19 17.51
CA GLN A 116 6.65 30.60 17.11
C GLN A 116 5.31 31.34 17.06
N GLU A 117 4.25 30.72 16.53
CA GLU A 117 2.89 31.28 16.48
C GLU A 117 2.28 31.46 17.88
N GLU A 118 2.63 30.59 18.84
CA GLU A 118 2.28 30.78 20.26
C GLU A 118 3.00 31.97 20.91
N LEU A 119 4.15 32.39 20.37
CA LEU A 119 4.98 33.48 20.90
C LEU A 119 4.74 34.82 20.18
N ASP A 120 4.41 34.83 18.89
CA ASP A 120 4.19 36.01 18.05
C ASP A 120 2.86 35.94 17.29
N ALA A 121 1.92 36.83 17.61
CA ALA A 121 0.58 36.89 17.03
C ALA A 121 0.51 37.65 15.68
N ASP A 122 1.40 37.35 14.72
CA ASP A 122 1.32 37.93 13.36
C ASP A 122 1.56 36.88 12.26
N PRO A 123 0.51 36.45 11.53
CA PRO A 123 0.60 35.31 10.61
C PRO A 123 0.70 35.82 9.17
N ASP A 124 1.89 36.23 8.74
CA ASP A 124 2.12 36.44 7.30
C ASP A 124 3.47 35.89 6.85
N THR A 125 3.53 34.58 6.69
CA THR A 125 4.52 33.94 5.82
C THR A 125 3.98 32.61 5.31
N SER A 126 3.36 32.66 4.13
CA SER A 126 2.97 31.49 3.34
C SER A 126 4.21 30.84 2.71
N ALA A 127 4.98 30.11 3.51
CA ALA A 127 5.92 29.15 2.97
C ALA A 127 5.13 27.94 2.47
N GLU A 128 5.29 27.59 1.19
CA GLU A 128 4.79 26.33 0.63
C GLU A 128 5.37 25.19 1.46
N GLY A 129 4.54 24.61 2.33
CA GLY A 129 4.95 23.56 3.26
C GLY A 129 5.28 22.31 2.48
N LYS A 130 6.44 21.71 2.78
CA LYS A 130 6.72 20.32 2.43
C LYS A 130 5.55 19.44 2.89
N VAL A 131 5.15 18.50 2.05
CA VAL A 131 3.99 17.65 2.29
C VAL A 131 4.48 16.26 2.68
N TYR A 132 3.82 15.65 3.67
CA TYR A 132 4.09 14.26 4.07
C TYR A 132 3.92 13.29 2.91
N ASP A 133 4.55 12.11 3.00
CA ASP A 133 4.25 11.00 2.10
C ASP A 133 2.72 10.74 2.04
N GLN A 134 2.18 10.71 0.82
CA GLN A 134 0.74 10.54 0.59
C GLN A 134 0.36 9.11 0.20
N THR A 135 1.28 8.14 0.30
CA THR A 135 1.07 6.78 -0.21
C THR A 135 -0.11 6.10 0.48
N LEU A 136 -0.23 6.19 1.81
CA LEU A 136 -1.36 5.60 2.54
C LEU A 136 -2.69 6.27 2.19
N LEU A 137 -2.72 7.60 2.00
CA LEU A 137 -3.92 8.30 1.54
C LEU A 137 -4.31 7.83 0.14
N ALA A 138 -3.34 7.67 -0.76
CA ALA A 138 -3.58 7.15 -2.10
C ALA A 138 -4.15 5.71 -2.06
N ILE A 139 -3.57 4.85 -1.21
CA ILE A 139 -4.08 3.49 -1.00
C ILE A 139 -5.53 3.51 -0.50
N ILE A 140 -5.88 4.39 0.44
CA ILE A 140 -7.27 4.50 0.92
C ILE A 140 -8.21 4.86 -0.24
N GLY A 141 -7.81 5.78 -1.11
CA GLY A 141 -8.59 6.13 -2.31
C GLY A 141 -8.75 4.96 -3.27
N ILE A 142 -7.66 4.21 -3.53
CA ILE A 142 -7.69 2.99 -4.37
C ILE A 142 -8.62 1.95 -3.74
N LEU A 143 -8.49 1.69 -2.44
CA LEU A 143 -9.31 0.73 -1.73
C LEU A 143 -10.79 1.12 -1.77
N ASP A 144 -11.12 2.40 -1.60
CA ASP A 144 -12.50 2.86 -1.68
C ASP A 144 -13.11 2.63 -3.08
N GLU A 145 -12.34 2.89 -4.14
CA GLU A 145 -12.77 2.60 -5.52
C GLU A 145 -12.92 1.09 -5.75
N THR A 146 -12.02 0.24 -5.25
CA THR A 146 -12.13 -1.21 -5.43
C THR A 146 -13.39 -1.79 -4.79
N ARG A 147 -13.98 -1.13 -3.77
CA ARG A 147 -15.23 -1.59 -3.13
C ARG A 147 -16.43 -1.56 -4.07
N VAL A 148 -16.42 -0.70 -5.10
CA VAL A 148 -17.51 -0.64 -6.09
C VAL A 148 -17.26 -1.51 -7.31
N GLN A 149 -16.08 -2.13 -7.41
CA GLN A 149 -15.72 -3.01 -8.52
C GLN A 149 -16.20 -4.44 -8.28
N SER A 150 -16.89 -5.03 -9.26
CA SER A 150 -17.31 -6.43 -9.22
C SER A 150 -16.19 -7.42 -9.59
N ASN A 151 -15.13 -6.92 -10.24
CA ASN A 151 -13.94 -7.68 -10.61
C ASN A 151 -12.71 -6.80 -10.42
N VAL A 152 -12.10 -6.88 -9.25
CA VAL A 152 -10.93 -6.07 -8.90
C VAL A 152 -9.73 -6.40 -9.79
N ALA A 153 -9.50 -7.69 -10.08
CA ALA A 153 -8.41 -8.11 -10.96
C ALA A 153 -8.56 -7.53 -12.38
N GLY A 154 -9.78 -7.56 -12.93
CA GLY A 154 -10.09 -6.95 -14.21
C GLY A 154 -9.92 -5.43 -14.20
N TRP A 155 -10.24 -4.77 -13.08
CA TRP A 155 -10.06 -3.33 -12.90
C TRP A 155 -8.59 -2.94 -12.87
N ILE A 156 -7.74 -3.63 -12.08
CA ILE A 156 -6.29 -3.40 -12.02
C ILE A 156 -5.68 -3.66 -13.40
N ARG A 157 -5.97 -4.81 -14.02
CA ARG A 157 -5.51 -5.16 -15.37
C ARG A 157 -5.89 -4.10 -16.41
N GLY A 158 -7.07 -3.51 -16.28
CA GLY A 158 -7.57 -2.46 -17.16
C GLY A 158 -6.99 -1.06 -16.87
N GLY A 159 -5.87 -0.96 -16.16
CA GLY A 159 -5.19 0.30 -15.84
C GLY A 159 -5.84 1.09 -14.71
N GLY A 160 -6.66 0.45 -13.86
CA GLY A 160 -7.40 1.11 -12.79
C GLY A 160 -6.52 1.96 -11.87
N LEU A 161 -5.31 1.49 -11.54
CA LEU A 161 -4.37 2.19 -10.65
C LEU A 161 -3.87 3.54 -11.20
N TRP A 162 -4.01 3.81 -12.49
CA TRP A 162 -3.60 5.06 -13.12
C TRP A 162 -4.65 6.17 -13.06
N GLY A 163 -5.79 5.91 -12.41
CA GLY A 163 -6.82 6.92 -12.17
C GLY A 163 -7.27 7.62 -13.48
N PRO A 164 -7.17 8.96 -13.60
CA PRO A 164 -7.54 9.69 -14.80
C PRO A 164 -6.76 9.29 -16.06
N LYS A 165 -5.51 8.85 -15.91
CA LYS A 165 -4.62 8.43 -17.02
C LYS A 165 -4.91 7.03 -17.54
N ARG A 166 -5.91 6.34 -16.97
CA ARG A 166 -6.28 4.97 -17.34
C ARG A 166 -6.46 4.77 -18.84
N ASP A 167 -7.17 5.68 -19.51
CA ASP A 167 -7.48 5.50 -20.94
C ASP A 167 -6.28 5.81 -21.85
N GLU A 168 -5.35 6.66 -21.39
CA GLU A 168 -4.06 6.89 -22.04
C GLU A 168 -3.21 5.61 -21.99
N ILE A 169 -3.06 5.02 -20.80
CA ILE A 169 -2.33 3.76 -20.57
C ILE A 169 -2.90 2.61 -21.41
N LYS A 170 -4.23 2.47 -21.46
CA LYS A 170 -4.89 1.46 -22.31
C LYS A 170 -4.56 1.64 -23.79
N THR A 171 -4.46 2.87 -24.25
CA THR A 171 -4.16 3.16 -25.66
C THR A 171 -2.74 2.71 -26.01
N TYR A 172 -1.77 2.90 -25.12
CA TYR A 172 -0.40 2.40 -25.31
C TYR A 172 -0.33 0.86 -25.31
N GLN A 173 -1.06 0.19 -24.42
CA GLN A 173 -1.09 -1.28 -24.35
C GLN A 173 -1.82 -1.94 -25.54
N ALA A 174 -2.80 -1.26 -26.13
CA ALA A 174 -3.55 -1.78 -27.28
C ALA A 174 -2.82 -1.62 -28.63
N GLN A 175 -1.72 -0.85 -28.68
CA GLN A 175 -1.02 -0.51 -29.92
C GLN A 175 0.11 -1.45 -30.34
N ASP A 176 0.34 -2.59 -29.64
CA ASP A 176 1.24 -3.71 -30.00
C ASP A 176 2.21 -3.43 -31.17
N ARG A 177 3.14 -2.49 -30.95
CA ARG A 177 4.33 -2.37 -31.78
C ARG A 177 5.36 -3.31 -31.17
N GLU A 178 5.73 -4.35 -31.92
CA GLU A 178 6.93 -5.14 -31.66
C GLU A 178 8.07 -4.18 -31.28
N VAL A 179 8.49 -4.22 -30.02
CA VAL A 179 9.56 -3.36 -29.52
C VAL A 179 10.86 -3.89 -30.13
N PRO A 180 11.60 -3.11 -30.94
CA PRO A 180 12.85 -3.58 -31.52
C PRO A 180 13.81 -3.99 -30.40
N ALA A 181 14.41 -5.19 -30.52
CA ALA A 181 15.34 -5.77 -29.54
C ALA A 181 16.57 -4.89 -29.19
N ALA A 182 16.76 -3.77 -29.88
CA ALA A 182 17.79 -2.77 -29.59
C ALA A 182 17.39 -1.74 -28.51
N LEU A 183 16.14 -1.77 -28.00
CA LEU A 183 15.65 -0.95 -26.89
C LEU A 183 15.45 -1.74 -25.59
N THR A 184 15.90 -3.00 -25.53
CA THR A 184 15.72 -3.89 -24.37
C THR A 184 16.74 -3.67 -23.24
N SER A 185 17.31 -2.46 -23.12
CA SER A 185 18.07 -2.08 -21.92
C SER A 185 17.18 -1.24 -21.00
N GLU A 186 16.73 -1.85 -19.90
CA GLU A 186 16.11 -1.20 -18.73
C GLU A 186 14.70 -0.62 -18.89
N SER A 187 13.70 -1.41 -19.28
CA SER A 187 12.30 -1.05 -19.01
C SER A 187 11.91 -1.47 -17.60
N SER A 188 12.24 -0.65 -16.59
CA SER A 188 11.44 -0.64 -15.36
C SER A 188 10.04 -0.20 -15.77
N GLU A 189 9.05 -1.09 -15.73
CA GLU A 189 7.66 -0.70 -15.91
C GLU A 189 7.34 0.38 -14.88
N SER A 190 7.13 1.62 -15.34
CA SER A 190 6.88 2.74 -14.43
C SER A 190 5.64 2.44 -13.59
N MET A 191 5.76 2.56 -12.27
CA MET A 191 4.71 2.20 -11.34
C MET A 191 3.78 3.39 -11.11
N TRP A 192 2.51 3.14 -10.79
CA TRP A 192 1.51 4.21 -10.58
C TRP A 192 1.92 5.23 -9.50
N PHE A 193 2.70 4.78 -8.50
CA PHE A 193 3.19 5.62 -7.41
C PHE A 193 4.38 6.50 -7.78
N GLU A 194 4.97 6.33 -8.97
CA GLU A 194 6.02 7.20 -9.50
C GLU A 194 5.44 8.43 -10.20
N ASP A 195 4.17 8.38 -10.62
CA ASP A 195 3.46 9.51 -11.22
C ASP A 195 2.77 10.35 -10.14
N GLU A 196 3.33 11.53 -9.86
CA GLU A 196 2.87 12.41 -8.78
C GLU A 196 1.41 12.86 -8.95
N GLU A 197 0.94 13.01 -10.18
CA GLU A 197 -0.45 13.36 -10.47
C GLU A 197 -1.40 12.21 -10.11
N THR A 198 -1.04 10.97 -10.46
CA THR A 198 -1.77 9.76 -10.09
C THR A 198 -1.83 9.60 -8.58
N VAL A 199 -0.71 9.78 -7.87
CA VAL A 199 -0.68 9.74 -6.39
C VAL A 199 -1.58 10.82 -5.80
N ARG A 200 -1.47 12.06 -6.29
CA ARG A 200 -2.29 13.20 -5.81
C ARG A 200 -3.78 12.96 -6.02
N TYR A 201 -4.16 12.42 -7.18
CA TYR A 201 -5.54 12.04 -7.48
C TYR A 201 -6.07 11.03 -6.46
N TRP A 202 -5.34 9.93 -6.25
CA TRP A 202 -5.74 8.90 -5.31
C TRP A 202 -5.75 9.39 -3.87
N ALA A 203 -4.78 10.21 -3.48
CA ALA A 203 -4.75 10.80 -2.14
C ALA A 203 -5.93 11.76 -1.91
N GLY A 204 -6.37 12.48 -2.95
CA GLY A 204 -7.62 13.26 -2.93
C GLY A 204 -8.83 12.37 -2.65
N LYS A 205 -8.97 11.26 -3.38
CA LYS A 205 -10.01 10.25 -3.14
C LYS A 205 -9.93 9.62 -1.76
N GLY A 206 -8.73 9.38 -1.24
CA GLY A 206 -8.51 8.89 0.11
C GLY A 206 -9.04 9.86 1.17
N ARG A 207 -8.76 11.16 1.02
CA ARG A 207 -9.29 12.20 1.92
C ARG A 207 -10.81 12.28 1.88
N GLU A 208 -11.43 12.26 0.69
CA GLU A 208 -12.89 12.19 0.54
C GLU A 208 -13.49 10.96 1.25
N ALA A 209 -12.83 9.81 1.12
CA ALA A 209 -13.28 8.56 1.75
C ALA A 209 -13.18 8.63 3.28
N LEU A 210 -12.09 9.17 3.82
CA LEU A 210 -11.90 9.37 5.27
C LEU A 210 -12.93 10.35 5.83
N GLU A 211 -13.17 11.47 5.14
CA GLU A 211 -14.18 12.46 5.54
C GLU A 211 -15.58 11.82 5.64
N ARG A 212 -15.99 11.05 4.62
CA ARG A 212 -17.28 10.34 4.63
C ARG A 212 -17.39 9.33 5.78
N LEU A 213 -16.26 8.76 6.22
CA LEU A 213 -16.20 7.83 7.34
C LEU A 213 -16.03 8.52 8.70
N GLY A 214 -15.85 9.85 8.73
CA GLY A 214 -15.59 10.60 9.96
C GLY A 214 -14.23 10.28 10.59
N ILE A 215 -13.25 9.88 9.79
CA ILE A 215 -11.89 9.55 10.24
C ILE A 215 -10.99 10.77 9.98
N PRO A 216 -10.31 11.33 11.00
CA PRO A 216 -9.42 12.47 10.80
C PRO A 216 -8.17 12.08 10.00
N VAL A 217 -7.61 13.05 9.29
CA VAL A 217 -6.32 12.91 8.60
C VAL A 217 -5.23 13.38 9.55
N GLU A 218 -4.55 12.43 10.18
CA GLU A 218 -3.46 12.67 11.13
C GLU A 218 -2.19 11.98 10.60
N ASP A 219 -1.02 12.58 10.84
CA ASP A 219 0.24 11.91 10.59
C ASP A 219 0.49 10.85 11.68
N GLY A 220 0.92 9.65 11.26
CA GLY A 220 1.25 8.56 12.19
C GLY A 220 2.69 8.61 12.68
N ILE A 221 3.34 9.78 12.66
CA ILE A 221 4.79 9.89 12.83
C ILE A 221 5.12 10.29 14.27
N GLU A 222 5.79 9.37 14.96
CA GLU A 222 6.36 9.61 16.28
C GLU A 222 7.85 9.96 16.14
N GLY A 223 8.26 11.04 16.84
CA GLY A 223 9.63 11.56 16.90
C GLY A 223 10.31 11.21 18.21
#